data_AF-A0A2V7XWK0-F1
#
_entry.id   AF-A0A2V7XWK0-F1
#
_cell.length_a   1.000
_cell.length_b   1.000
_cell.length_c   1.000
_cell.angle_alpha   90.00
_cell.angle_beta   90.00
_cell.angle_gamma   90.00
#
_symmetry.space_group_name_H-M   'P 1'
#
loop_
_entity.id
_entity.type
_entity.pdbx_description
1 polymer ?
#
loop_
_entity_poly.entity_id
_entity_poly.type
_entity_poly.pdbx_seq_one_letter_code
_entity_poly.pdbx_strand_id
1 'polypeptide(L)'
;MPLLKEPVWTWEVPAYFFVGGAAGAAAVVGAAAQVARADRDLVNDARWIAGAGALLSGPLLVADLGRPERFLNMLRVFKVQSPMSVGAWTLTAFGTFASAALFADEMRKRTHLPVQLIGDASAILSAATG
;
A
#
# COMPACT_ATOMS: atom_id res chain seq x y z
N MET A 1 44.40 -11.73 5.91
CA MET A 1 43.13 -11.15 6.38
C MET A 1 42.29 -10.87 5.15
N PRO A 2 41.01 -11.27 5.09
CA PRO A 2 40.18 -10.94 3.94
C PRO A 2 40.14 -9.40 3.79
N LEU A 3 40.41 -8.92 2.56
CA LEU A 3 40.47 -7.49 2.22
C LEU A 3 39.07 -6.83 2.24
N LEU A 4 38.01 -7.64 2.19
CA LEU A 4 36.62 -7.23 2.21
C LEU A 4 35.92 -7.82 3.43
N LYS A 5 35.25 -6.95 4.18
CA LYS A 5 34.39 -7.33 5.30
C LYS A 5 33.17 -8.08 4.75
N GLU A 6 32.83 -9.19 5.38
CA GLU A 6 31.65 -9.97 4.99
C GLU A 6 30.39 -9.09 5.03
N PRO A 7 29.48 -9.26 4.05
CA PRO A 7 28.24 -8.50 4.01
C PRO A 7 27.41 -8.83 5.24
N VAL A 8 27.10 -7.79 6.02
CA VAL A 8 26.23 -7.88 7.20
C VAL A 8 24.75 -8.01 6.81
N TRP A 9 24.45 -8.12 5.51
CA TRP A 9 23.10 -8.16 4.97
C TRP A 9 22.49 -9.53 5.20
N THR A 10 21.43 -9.55 5.98
CA THR A 10 20.59 -10.72 6.17
C THR A 10 19.59 -10.86 5.02
N TRP A 11 18.98 -12.04 4.89
CA TRP A 11 18.00 -12.34 3.83
C TRP A 11 16.73 -11.48 3.93
N GLU A 12 16.43 -10.91 5.11
CA GLU A 12 15.28 -10.01 5.29
C GLU A 12 15.42 -8.74 4.44
N VAL A 13 16.66 -8.27 4.22
CA VAL A 13 16.95 -7.03 3.49
C VAL A 13 16.41 -7.06 2.06
N PRO A 14 16.85 -7.97 1.18
CA PRO A 14 16.32 -8.04 -0.18
C PRO A 14 14.82 -8.34 -0.22
N ALA A 15 14.29 -9.11 0.74
CA ALA A 15 12.86 -9.43 0.80
C ALA A 15 12.01 -8.17 1.05
N TYR A 16 12.37 -7.33 2.03
CA TYR A 16 11.59 -6.11 2.29
C TYR A 16 11.77 -5.07 1.18
N PHE A 17 12.95 -4.99 0.56
CA PHE A 17 13.17 -4.10 -0.58
C PHE A 17 12.27 -4.49 -1.76
N PHE A 18 12.16 -5.78 -2.04
CA PHE A 18 11.28 -6.28 -3.09
C PHE A 18 9.80 -5.99 -2.77
N VAL A 19 9.34 -6.34 -1.56
CA VAL A 19 7.95 -6.11 -1.15
C VAL A 19 7.60 -4.62 -1.15
N GLY A 20 8.45 -3.79 -0.57
CA GLY A 20 8.26 -2.33 -0.55
C GLY A 20 8.31 -1.71 -1.94
N GLY A 21 9.24 -2.17 -2.79
CA GLY A 21 9.35 -1.73 -4.18
C GLY A 21 8.14 -2.11 -5.02
N ALA A 22 7.67 -3.35 -4.92
CA ALA A 22 6.47 -3.83 -5.60
C ALA A 22 5.22 -3.08 -5.16
N ALA A 23 5.08 -2.82 -3.85
CA ALA A 23 3.96 -2.03 -3.31
C ALA A 23 3.97 -0.59 -3.85
N GLY A 24 5.13 0.06 -3.87
CA GLY A 24 5.28 1.41 -4.41
C GLY A 24 4.98 1.48 -5.91
N ALA A 25 5.49 0.53 -6.70
CA ALA A 25 5.23 0.45 -8.13
C ALA A 25 3.74 0.24 -8.42
N ALA A 26 3.08 -0.67 -7.70
CA ALA A 26 1.65 -0.91 -7.82
C ALA A 26 0.83 0.36 -7.49
N ALA A 27 1.21 1.12 -6.47
CA ALA A 27 0.53 2.37 -6.14
C ALA A 27 0.63 3.41 -7.26
N VAL A 28 1.81 3.55 -7.89
CA VAL A 28 2.02 4.47 -9.01
C VAL A 28 1.19 4.03 -10.23
N VAL A 29 1.21 2.73 -10.55
CA VAL A 29 0.40 2.16 -11.65
C VAL A 29 -1.09 2.38 -11.40
N GLY A 30 -1.57 2.11 -10.19
CA GLY A 30 -2.96 2.31 -9.81
C GLY A 30 -3.39 3.77 -9.89
N ALA A 31 -2.53 4.71 -9.44
CA ALA A 31 -2.79 6.14 -9.55
C ALA A 31 -2.83 6.61 -11.01
N ALA A 32 -1.87 6.17 -11.83
CA ALA A 32 -1.83 6.50 -13.26
C ALA A 32 -3.06 5.94 -13.99
N ALA A 33 -3.44 4.68 -13.72
CA ALA A 33 -4.63 4.05 -14.27
C ALA A 33 -5.92 4.79 -13.87
N GLN A 34 -5.99 5.28 -12.62
CA GLN A 34 -7.13 6.08 -12.16
C GLN A 34 -7.22 7.43 -12.88
N VAL A 35 -6.10 8.13 -13.07
CA VAL A 35 -6.05 9.40 -13.81
C VAL A 35 -6.40 9.21 -15.29
N ALA A 36 -5.91 8.13 -15.89
CA ALA A 36 -6.19 7.75 -17.27
C ALA A 36 -7.63 7.24 -17.50
N ARG A 37 -8.44 7.08 -16.43
CA ARG A 37 -9.75 6.42 -16.46
C ARG A 37 -9.69 5.03 -17.12
N ALA A 38 -8.61 4.31 -16.86
CA ALA A 38 -8.39 2.95 -17.33
C ALA A 38 -9.32 1.97 -16.58
N ASP A 39 -9.14 0.68 -16.88
CA ASP A 39 -9.92 -0.41 -16.29
C ASP A 39 -9.98 -0.31 -14.75
N ARG A 40 -11.19 -0.45 -14.21
CA ARG A 40 -11.45 -0.42 -12.77
C ARG A 40 -10.84 -1.63 -12.06
N ASP A 41 -10.77 -2.77 -12.72
CA ASP A 41 -10.20 -3.98 -12.13
C ASP A 41 -8.69 -3.83 -11.94
N LEU A 42 -8.00 -3.22 -12.90
CA LEU A 42 -6.58 -2.87 -12.78
C LEU A 42 -6.32 -1.93 -11.60
N VAL A 43 -7.15 -0.89 -11.43
CA VAL A 43 -7.02 0.04 -10.30
C VAL A 43 -7.26 -0.66 -8.96
N ASN A 44 -8.22 -1.59 -8.90
CA ASN A 44 -8.51 -2.37 -7.70
C ASN A 44 -7.34 -3.29 -7.33
N ASP A 45 -6.83 -4.06 -8.28
CA ASP A 45 -5.73 -5.00 -8.05
C ASP A 45 -4.46 -4.26 -7.61
N ALA A 46 -4.14 -3.14 -8.28
CA ALA A 46 -2.99 -2.33 -7.93
C ALA A 46 -3.10 -1.74 -6.51
N ARG A 47 -4.31 -1.33 -6.08
CA ARG A 47 -4.56 -0.87 -4.71
C ARG A 47 -4.45 -1.99 -3.69
N TRP A 48 -4.92 -3.19 -4.01
CA TRP A 48 -4.77 -4.37 -3.15
C TRP A 48 -3.30 -4.73 -2.96
N ILE A 49 -2.52 -4.77 -4.03
CA ILE A 49 -1.07 -5.04 -3.96
C ILE A 49 -0.35 -3.96 -3.15
N ALA A 50 -0.66 -2.68 -3.40
CA ALA A 50 -0.07 -1.57 -2.66
C ALA A 50 -0.44 -1.59 -1.18
N GLY A 51 -1.71 -1.82 -0.84
CA GLY A 51 -2.21 -1.87 0.53
C GLY A 51 -1.66 -3.07 1.31
N ALA A 52 -1.70 -4.27 0.72
CA ALA A 52 -1.14 -5.47 1.34
C ALA A 52 0.38 -5.35 1.52
N GLY A 53 1.09 -4.86 0.51
CA GLY A 53 2.53 -4.63 0.60
C GLY A 53 2.88 -3.58 1.66
N ALA A 54 2.10 -2.51 1.78
CA ALA A 54 2.27 -1.52 2.84
C ALA A 54 2.07 -2.11 4.24
N LEU A 55 1.00 -2.89 4.45
CA LEU A 55 0.73 -3.55 5.72
C LEU A 55 1.81 -4.56 6.11
N LEU A 56 2.40 -5.26 5.14
CA LEU A 56 3.51 -6.18 5.37
C LEU A 56 4.84 -5.46 5.64
N SER A 57 5.04 -4.30 5.00
CA SER A 57 6.32 -3.59 5.07
C SER A 57 6.65 -3.02 6.45
N GLY A 58 5.64 -2.57 7.22
CA GLY A 58 5.82 -2.05 8.58
C GLY A 58 6.38 -3.11 9.55
N PRO A 59 5.70 -4.28 9.71
CA PRO A 59 6.20 -5.40 10.51
C PRO A 59 7.57 -5.91 10.05
N LEU A 60 7.82 -5.96 8.74
CA LEU A 60 9.09 -6.46 8.19
C LEU A 60 10.26 -5.52 8.53
N LEU A 61 10.03 -4.20 8.53
CA LEU A 61 11.02 -3.22 8.99
C LEU A 61 11.24 -3.30 10.52
N VAL A 62 10.17 -3.54 11.29
CA VAL A 62 10.28 -3.75 12.74
C VAL A 62 11.08 -5.01 13.06
N ALA A 63 10.90 -6.08 12.28
CA ALA A 63 11.67 -7.32 12.38
C ALA A 63 13.15 -7.09 12.08
N ASP A 64 13.48 -6.36 11.00
CA ASP A 64 14.85 -5.98 10.64
C ASP A 64 15.54 -5.15 11.74
N LEU A 65 14.81 -4.22 12.37
CA LEU A 65 15.33 -3.40 13.47
C LEU A 65 15.51 -4.18 14.78
N GLY A 66 14.84 -5.33 14.93
CA GLY A 66 14.83 -6.21 16.11
C GLY A 66 14.17 -5.62 17.37
N ARG A 67 13.89 -4.31 17.41
CA ARG A 67 13.18 -3.64 18.51
C ARG A 67 12.23 -2.55 17.97
N PRO A 68 10.92 -2.64 18.27
CA PRO A 68 9.92 -1.69 17.74
C PRO A 68 10.14 -0.25 18.19
N GLU A 69 10.76 -0.04 19.35
CA GLU A 69 11.10 1.28 19.89
C GLU A 69 12.04 2.06 18.95
N ARG A 70 12.91 1.37 18.19
CA ARG A 70 13.84 2.03 17.26
C ARG A 70 13.10 2.70 16.11
N PHE A 71 12.08 2.03 15.58
CA PHE A 71 11.23 2.61 14.54
C PHE A 71 10.51 3.86 15.05
N LEU A 72 9.89 3.77 16.25
CA LEU A 72 9.22 4.93 16.86
C LEU A 72 10.19 6.08 17.15
N ASN A 73 11.40 5.79 17.59
CA ASN A 73 12.43 6.81 17.81
C ASN A 73 12.87 7.49 16.50
N MET A 74 12.84 6.77 15.37
CA MET A 74 13.13 7.33 14.05
C MET A 74 12.00 8.21 13.52
N LEU A 75 10.74 7.92 13.89
CA LEU A 75 9.59 8.76 13.57
C LEU A 75 9.50 10.04 14.43
N ARG A 76 10.38 10.23 15.42
CA ARG A 76 10.43 11.49 16.18
C ARG A 76 11.20 12.60 15.47
N VAL A 77 12.21 12.24 14.69
CA VAL A 77 13.11 13.21 14.04
C VAL A 77 13.36 12.81 12.60
N PHE A 78 13.01 13.69 11.67
CA PHE A 78 13.28 13.50 10.25
C PHE A 78 14.75 13.84 9.94
N LYS A 79 15.58 12.81 9.69
CA LYS A 79 17.00 12.97 9.37
C LYS A 79 17.27 12.67 7.90
N VAL A 80 17.31 13.71 7.06
CA VAL A 80 17.53 13.60 5.60
C VAL A 80 18.85 12.90 5.24
N GLN A 81 19.90 13.09 6.05
CA GLN A 81 21.21 12.45 5.83
C GLN A 81 21.23 10.94 6.16
N SER A 82 20.17 10.39 6.75
CA SER A 82 20.08 8.98 7.11
C SER A 82 19.06 8.28 6.19
N PRO A 83 19.52 7.40 5.27
CA PRO A 83 18.63 6.63 4.41
C PRO A 83 17.56 5.86 5.19
N MET A 84 17.92 5.35 6.38
CA MET A 84 17.01 4.62 7.24
C MET A 84 15.91 5.51 7.84
N SER A 85 16.22 6.76 8.24
CA SER A 85 15.22 7.71 8.73
C SER A 85 14.27 8.14 7.62
N VAL A 86 14.82 8.47 6.45
CA VAL A 86 14.00 8.78 5.26
C VAL A 86 13.08 7.61 4.93
N GLY A 87 13.62 6.39 4.87
CA GLY A 87 12.86 5.17 4.61
C GLY A 87 11.72 4.94 5.61
N ALA A 88 11.98 5.07 6.92
CA ALA A 88 10.96 4.92 7.96
C ALA A 88 9.80 5.92 7.82
N TRP A 89 10.12 7.18 7.49
CA TRP A 89 9.11 8.21 7.24
C TRP A 89 8.33 7.97 5.94
N THR A 90 9.01 7.62 4.85
CA THR A 90 8.36 7.25 3.59
C THR A 90 7.44 6.06 3.79
N LEU A 91 7.87 5.03 4.52
CA LEU A 91 7.07 3.85 4.79
C LEU A 91 5.80 4.18 5.58
N THR A 92 5.94 5.00 6.62
CA THR A 92 4.81 5.43 7.45
C THR A 92 3.81 6.24 6.64
N ALA A 93 4.29 7.22 5.87
CA ALA A 93 3.44 8.05 5.03
C ALA A 93 2.74 7.20 3.97
N PHE A 94 3.51 6.43 3.21
CA PHE A 94 2.99 5.55 2.16
C PHE A 94 1.97 4.56 2.72
N GLY A 95 2.28 3.87 3.81
CA GLY A 95 1.40 2.88 4.38
C GLY A 95 0.12 3.47 4.96
N THR A 96 0.18 4.67 5.53
CA THR A 96 -1.02 5.40 5.98
C THR A 96 -1.94 5.71 4.80
N PHE A 97 -1.40 6.29 3.73
CA PHE A 97 -2.20 6.67 2.56
C PHE A 97 -2.69 5.46 1.75
N ALA A 98 -1.85 4.44 1.55
CA ALA A 98 -2.22 3.22 0.84
C ALA A 98 -3.34 2.47 1.58
N SER A 99 -3.22 2.32 2.90
CA SER A 99 -4.25 1.68 3.72
C SER A 99 -5.55 2.49 3.73
N ALA A 100 -5.46 3.82 3.85
CA ALA A 100 -6.62 4.71 3.77
C ALA A 100 -7.32 4.64 2.40
N ALA A 101 -6.55 4.58 1.31
CA ALA A 101 -7.10 4.46 -0.04
C ALA A 101 -7.81 3.12 -0.25
N LEU A 102 -7.21 2.01 0.21
CA LEU A 102 -7.83 0.69 0.18
C LEU A 102 -9.14 0.68 1.00
N PHE A 103 -9.11 1.22 2.21
CA PHE A 103 -10.28 1.31 3.08
C PHE A 103 -11.40 2.15 2.47
N ALA A 104 -11.06 3.31 1.89
CA ALA A 104 -12.02 4.17 1.22
C ALA A 104 -12.66 3.49 0.00
N ASP A 105 -11.90 2.71 -0.76
CA ASP A 105 -12.41 1.96 -1.90
C ASP A 105 -13.36 0.83 -1.48
N GLU A 106 -13.01 0.11 -0.41
CA GLU A 106 -13.87 -0.94 0.16
C GLU A 106 -15.19 -0.35 0.70
N MET A 107 -15.11 0.78 1.42
CA MET A 107 -16.30 1.50 1.89
C MET A 107 -17.16 2.01 0.73
N ARG A 108 -16.53 2.47 -0.36
CA ARG A 108 -17.26 2.87 -1.57
C ARG A 108 -18.00 1.68 -2.20
N LYS A 109 -17.37 0.51 -2.32
CA LYS A 109 -18.01 -0.70 -2.85
C LYS A 109 -19.22 -1.11 -2.00
N ARG A 110 -19.06 -1.10 -0.67
CA ARG A 110 -20.13 -1.41 0.30
C ARG A 110 -21.34 -0.49 0.15
N THR A 111 -21.13 0.81 -0.06
CA THR A 111 -22.23 1.78 -0.20
C THR A 111 -22.87 1.77 -1.59
N HIS A 112 -22.10 1.55 -2.66
CA HIS A 112 -22.64 1.54 -4.03
C HIS A 112 -23.46 0.28 -4.34
N LEU A 113 -23.14 -0.86 -3.73
CA LEU A 113 -23.82 -2.14 -4.00
C LEU A 113 -25.36 -2.08 -3.79
N PRO A 114 -25.88 -1.63 -2.62
CA PRO A 114 -27.34 -1.55 -2.41
C PRO A 114 -27.99 -0.49 -3.32
N VAL A 115 -27.29 0.61 -3.62
CA VAL A 115 -27.80 1.67 -4.51
C VAL A 115 -27.96 1.17 -5.94
N GLN A 116 -27.01 0.39 -6.45
CA GLN A 116 -27.11 -0.25 -7.77
C GLN A 116 -28.23 -1.29 -7.81
N LEU A 117 -28.33 -2.15 -6.79
CA LEU A 117 -29.41 -3.14 -6.68
C LEU A 117 -30.80 -2.49 -6.72
N ILE A 118 -30.99 -1.39 -5.99
CA ILE A 118 -32.26 -0.64 -6.01
C ILE A 118 -32.51 -0.01 -7.38
N GLY A 119 -31.48 0.56 -8.02
CA GLY A 119 -31.58 1.12 -9.36
C GLY A 119 -31.95 0.09 -10.41
N ASP A 120 -31.27 -1.06 -10.41
CA ASP A 120 -31.51 -2.17 -11.33
C ASP A 120 -32.91 -2.77 -11.12
N ALA A 121 -33.33 -2.96 -9.87
CA ALA A 121 -34.68 -3.41 -9.55
C ALA A 121 -35.74 -2.42 -10.03
N SER A 122 -35.51 -1.12 -9.84
CA SER A 122 -36.42 -0.06 -10.30
C SER A 122 -36.49 -0.01 -11.83
N ALA A 123 -35.38 -0.22 -12.52
CA ALA A 123 -35.31 -0.27 -13.99
C ALA A 123 -36.06 -1.49 -14.55
N ILE A 124 -35.89 -2.67 -13.96
CA ILE A 124 -36.62 -3.89 -14.34
C ILE A 124 -38.12 -3.71 -14.11
N LEU A 125 -38.51 -3.17 -12.95
CA LEU A 125 -39.91 -2.91 -12.64
C LEU A 125 -40.53 -1.93 -13.64
N SER A 126 -39.83 -0.83 -13.94
CA SER A 126 -40.29 0.17 -14.91
C SER A 126 -40.47 -0.44 -16.31
N ALA A 127 -39.54 -1.29 -16.75
CA ALA A 127 -39.60 -1.99 -18.02
C ALA A 127 -40.71 -3.06 -18.10
N ALA A 128 -41.16 -3.59 -16.96
CA ALA A 128 -42.26 -4.55 -16.90
C ALA A 128 -43.64 -3.87 -16.84
N THR A 129 -43.70 -2.58 -16.48
CA THR A 129 -44.94 -1.81 -16.29
C THR A 129 -45.25 -0.82 -17.41
N GLY A 130 -44.35 -0.66 -18.39
CA GLY A 130 -44.54 0.19 -19.57
C GLY A 130 -44.44 -0.61 -20.86
#